data_AF-A1VW49-F1
#
_entry.id   AF-A1VW49-F1
#
_cell.length_a   1.000
_cell.length_b   1.000
_cell.length_c   1.000
_cell.angle_alpha   90.00
_cell.angle_beta   90.00
_cell.angle_gamma   90.00
#
_symmetry.space_group_name_H-M   'P 1'
#
loop_
_entity.id
_entity.type
_entity.pdbx_description
1 polymer ?
#
loop_
_entity_poly.entity_id
_entity_poly.type
_entity_poly.pdbx_seq_one_letter_code
_entity_poly.pdbx_strand_id
1 'polypeptide(L)'
;MLLTDIAIKHIRKSRKGEPDAAFVMHPFENSQGANAGKYEVLRDIVRTGQPKRKRSAHVTTAQLAQMYARELMPAFGIRLRMRSAANDYPTPPPGKNVPASCIQPGSPFEALVQKVDTTQPVDNALKLALARLEIDF
;
A
#
# COMPACT_ATOMS: atom_id res chain seq x y z
N MET A 1 0.49 0.21 -14.16
CA MET A 1 -0.71 1.07 -14.05
C MET A 1 -0.73 1.72 -12.68
N LEU A 2 -1.29 2.93 -12.52
CA LEU A 2 -1.51 3.57 -11.22
C LEU A 2 -2.95 3.33 -10.76
N LEU A 3 -3.15 3.04 -9.47
CA LEU A 3 -4.47 3.00 -8.85
C LEU A 3 -4.85 4.40 -8.38
N THR A 4 -5.39 5.22 -9.27
CA THR A 4 -5.66 6.64 -9.00
C THR A 4 -6.78 6.88 -7.98
N ASP A 5 -7.62 5.87 -7.73
CA ASP A 5 -8.66 5.86 -6.70
C ASP A 5 -8.09 6.01 -5.27
N ILE A 6 -6.79 5.78 -5.09
CA ILE A 6 -6.07 6.01 -3.85
C ILE A 6 -5.04 7.11 -4.07
N ALA A 7 -5.11 8.17 -3.27
CA ALA A 7 -4.22 9.32 -3.40
C ALA A 7 -3.67 9.77 -2.04
N ILE A 8 -2.36 10.03 -1.98
CA ILE A 8 -1.73 10.66 -0.81
C ILE A 8 -0.85 11.83 -1.24
N LYS A 9 -0.90 12.93 -0.48
CA LYS A 9 0.00 14.06 -0.66
C LYS A 9 1.39 13.70 -0.11
N HIS A 10 2.41 13.95 -0.90
CA HIS A 10 3.82 13.86 -0.51
C HIS A 10 4.47 15.23 -0.65
N ILE A 11 5.24 15.62 0.36
CA ILE A 11 5.99 16.88 0.37
C ILE A 11 7.47 16.54 0.27
N ARG A 12 8.12 16.97 -0.81
CA ARG A 12 9.58 16.99 -0.93
C ARG A 12 10.09 18.25 -0.26
N LYS A 13 10.87 18.06 0.80
CA LYS A 13 11.62 19.14 1.44
C LYS A 13 12.66 19.69 0.46
N SER A 14 12.59 20.98 0.24
CA SER A 14 13.54 21.72 -0.60
C SER A 14 14.85 21.97 0.15
N ARG A 15 15.86 22.49 -0.55
CA ARG A 15 17.05 23.05 0.10
C ARG A 15 16.66 24.38 0.76
N LYS A 16 17.43 24.78 1.78
CA LYS A 16 17.17 26.00 2.56
C LYS A 16 17.00 27.21 1.64
N GLY A 17 15.82 27.82 1.65
CA GLY A 17 15.49 29.03 0.86
C GLY A 17 14.54 28.80 -0.32
N GLU A 18 14.25 27.55 -0.69
CA GLU A 18 13.31 27.22 -1.77
C GLU A 18 11.95 26.74 -1.21
N PRO A 19 10.84 26.87 -1.95
CA PRO A 19 9.55 26.32 -1.54
C PRO A 19 9.55 24.79 -1.60
N ASP A 20 8.92 24.16 -0.61
CA ASP A 20 8.64 22.72 -0.63
C ASP A 20 7.80 22.36 -1.87
N ALA A 21 8.08 21.20 -2.47
CA ALA A 21 7.30 20.71 -3.60
C ALA A 21 6.30 19.65 -3.11
N ALA A 22 5.01 19.90 -3.31
CA ALA A 22 3.95 18.95 -3.02
C ALA A 22 3.53 18.21 -4.31
N PHE A 23 3.39 16.90 -4.22
CA PHE A 23 2.85 16.08 -5.32
C PHE A 23 1.97 14.96 -4.78
N VAL A 24 1.08 14.47 -5.64
CA VAL A 24 0.19 13.35 -5.32
C VAL A 24 0.88 12.04 -5.71
N MET A 25 0.74 11.03 -4.86
CA MET A 25 1.22 9.68 -5.12
C MET A 25 0.07 8.68 -5.09
N HIS A 26 0.21 7.65 -5.92
CA HIS A 26 -0.74 6.56 -6.08
C HIS A 26 -0.04 5.22 -5.87
N PRO A 27 -0.76 4.18 -5.44
CA PRO A 27 -0.27 2.82 -5.55
C PRO A 27 -0.03 2.49 -7.02
N PHE A 28 0.95 1.66 -7.31
CA PHE A 28 1.22 1.21 -8.67
C PHE A 28 1.34 -0.29 -8.76
N GLU A 29 0.85 -0.82 -9.87
CA GLU A 29 1.02 -2.23 -10.20
C GLU A 29 2.41 -2.46 -10.77
N ASN A 30 3.01 -3.58 -10.36
CA ASN A 30 4.18 -4.10 -11.07
C ASN A 30 3.80 -4.42 -12.51
N SER A 31 4.65 -4.01 -13.45
CA SER A 31 4.42 -4.17 -14.89
C SER A 31 4.95 -5.48 -15.46
N GLN A 32 5.82 -6.20 -14.73
CA GLN A 32 6.59 -7.33 -15.27
C GLN A 32 6.79 -8.45 -14.23
N GLY A 33 7.05 -9.65 -14.73
CA GLY A 33 7.39 -10.83 -13.94
C GLY A 33 6.21 -11.45 -13.17
N ALA A 34 6.51 -12.33 -12.21
CA ALA A 34 5.52 -13.10 -11.45
C ALA A 34 4.56 -12.24 -10.57
N ASN A 35 4.86 -10.94 -10.42
CA ASN A 35 4.05 -9.99 -9.67
C ASN A 35 3.29 -9.01 -10.56
N ALA A 36 3.28 -9.19 -11.88
CA ALA A 36 2.55 -8.33 -12.80
C ALA A 36 1.06 -8.20 -12.37
N GLY A 37 0.54 -6.97 -12.40
CA GLY A 37 -0.84 -6.68 -11.96
C GLY A 37 -1.05 -6.71 -10.44
N LYS A 38 0.03 -6.73 -9.64
CA LYS A 38 -0.03 -6.70 -8.16
C LYS A 38 0.64 -5.46 -7.61
N TYR A 39 0.20 -5.06 -6.43
CA TYR A 39 0.71 -3.94 -5.64
C TYR A 39 1.67 -4.45 -4.56
N GLU A 40 2.81 -3.79 -4.37
CA GLU A 40 3.74 -4.12 -3.29
C GLU A 40 3.26 -3.48 -1.97
N VAL A 41 3.09 -4.33 -0.96
CA VAL A 41 2.84 -3.93 0.44
C VAL A 41 4.07 -4.22 1.29
N LEU A 42 4.35 -3.37 2.28
CA LEU A 42 5.59 -3.37 3.06
C LEU A 42 5.29 -3.35 4.54
N ARG A 43 6.04 -4.11 5.32
CA ARG A 43 6.00 -4.06 6.79
C ARG A 43 7.41 -4.00 7.35
N ASP A 44 7.59 -3.14 8.33
CA ASP A 44 8.79 -3.11 9.14
C ASP A 44 8.58 -4.02 10.36
N ILE A 45 9.45 -5.01 10.53
CA ILE A 45 9.44 -5.93 11.67
C ILE A 45 10.48 -5.43 12.68
N VAL A 46 10.00 -5.04 13.86
CA VAL A 46 10.82 -4.60 14.98
C VAL A 46 10.64 -5.62 16.11
N ARG A 47 11.74 -6.25 16.53
CA ARG A 47 11.78 -7.18 17.65
C ARG A 47 12.86 -6.71 18.63
N THR A 48 12.58 -6.81 19.92
CA THR A 48 13.53 -6.40 20.96
C THR A 48 14.86 -7.13 20.80
N GLY A 49 15.97 -6.38 20.82
CA GLY A 49 17.31 -6.94 20.68
C GLY A 49 17.69 -7.42 19.28
N GLN A 50 16.85 -7.19 18.26
CA GLN A 50 17.14 -7.56 16.87
C GLN A 50 17.14 -6.37 15.92
N PRO A 51 17.98 -6.37 14.87
CA PRO A 51 17.90 -5.37 13.82
C PRO A 51 16.52 -5.34 13.16
N LYS A 52 16.06 -4.14 12.86
CA LYS A 52 14.82 -3.91 12.10
C LYS A 52 14.89 -4.62 10.75
N ARG A 53 13.91 -5.47 10.44
CA ARG A 53 13.81 -6.16 9.15
C ARG A 53 12.70 -5.57 8.30
N LYS A 54 12.92 -5.42 7.01
CA LYS A 54 11.87 -5.03 6.05
C LYS A 54 11.34 -6.30 5.38
N ARG A 55 10.01 -6.43 5.36
CA ARG A 55 9.30 -7.47 4.61
C ARG A 55 8.40 -6.80 3.58
N SER A 56 8.24 -7.46 2.45
CA SER A 56 7.24 -7.07 1.46
C SER A 56 6.52 -8.28 0.89
N ALA A 57 5.32 -8.02 0.40
CA ALA A 57 4.47 -8.98 -0.29
C ALA A 57 3.76 -8.27 -1.44
N HIS A 58 3.14 -9.06 -2.31
CA HIS A 58 2.43 -8.56 -3.49
C HIS A 58 0.98 -9.02 -3.44
N VAL A 59 0.07 -8.07 -3.55
CA VAL A 59 -1.38 -8.32 -3.45
C VAL A 59 -2.08 -7.83 -4.71
N THR A 60 -3.13 -8.54 -5.13
CA THR A 60 -4.00 -8.08 -6.23
C THR A 60 -4.89 -6.92 -5.78
N THR A 61 -5.57 -6.26 -6.70
CA THR A 61 -6.57 -5.22 -6.39
C THR A 61 -7.64 -5.73 -5.42
N ALA A 62 -8.16 -6.96 -5.64
CA ALA A 62 -9.18 -7.55 -4.77
C ALA A 62 -8.65 -7.84 -3.35
N GLN A 63 -7.42 -8.34 -3.25
CA GLN A 63 -6.76 -8.58 -1.97
C GLN A 63 -6.48 -7.27 -1.22
N LEU A 64 -6.03 -6.23 -1.94
CA LEU A 64 -5.86 -4.90 -1.36
C LEU A 64 -7.18 -4.34 -0.84
N ALA A 65 -8.28 -4.50 -1.58
CA ALA A 65 -9.61 -4.11 -1.12
C ALA A 65 -10.02 -4.86 0.16
N GLN A 66 -9.77 -6.18 0.23
CA GLN A 66 -10.01 -6.98 1.43
C GLN A 66 -9.17 -6.52 2.63
N MET A 67 -7.92 -6.07 2.41
CA MET A 67 -7.09 -5.50 3.47
C MET A 67 -7.65 -4.18 4.02
N TYR A 68 -8.19 -3.30 3.16
CA TYR A 68 -8.82 -2.05 3.60
C TYR A 68 -10.14 -2.32 4.33
N ALA A 69 -11.01 -3.19 3.80
CA ALA A 69 -12.31 -3.49 4.38
C ALA A 69 -12.22 -4.06 5.81
N ARG A 70 -11.09 -4.71 6.13
CA ARG A 70 -10.82 -5.34 7.43
C ARG A 70 -9.83 -4.55 8.29
N GLU A 71 -9.50 -3.32 7.88
CA GLU A 71 -8.56 -2.44 8.59
C GLU A 71 -7.17 -3.06 8.86
N LEU A 72 -6.73 -4.02 8.02
CA LEU A 72 -5.46 -4.73 8.22
C LEU A 72 -4.25 -3.80 8.02
N MET A 73 -4.42 -2.78 7.17
CA MET A 73 -3.37 -1.80 6.87
C MET A 73 -2.87 -1.09 8.15
N PRO A 74 -3.71 -0.33 8.87
CA PRO A 74 -3.31 0.29 10.14
C PRO A 74 -3.05 -0.73 11.25
N ALA A 75 -3.84 -1.80 11.36
CA ALA A 75 -3.73 -2.78 12.44
C ALA A 75 -2.33 -3.44 12.52
N PHE A 76 -1.71 -3.70 11.36
CA PHE A 76 -0.40 -4.35 11.30
C PHE A 76 0.74 -3.42 10.87
N GLY A 77 0.48 -2.11 10.75
CA GLY A 77 1.47 -1.13 10.27
C GLY A 77 1.95 -1.40 8.85
N ILE A 78 1.05 -1.90 7.98
CA ILE A 78 1.36 -2.20 6.59
C ILE A 78 1.33 -0.89 5.79
N ARG A 79 2.36 -0.73 4.96
CA ARG A 79 2.53 0.40 4.04
C ARG A 79 2.32 -0.05 2.61
N LEU A 80 1.82 0.84 1.79
CA LEU A 80 1.66 0.61 0.36
C LEU A 80 2.81 1.28 -0.39
N ARG A 81 3.36 0.61 -1.40
CA ARG A 81 4.38 1.20 -2.27
C ARG A 81 3.70 2.21 -3.20
N MET A 82 4.18 3.45 -3.18
CA MET A 82 3.55 4.59 -3.87
C MET A 82 4.47 5.21 -4.91
N ARG A 83 3.90 5.78 -5.97
CA ARG A 83 4.64 6.52 -7.00
C ARG A 83 3.87 7.76 -7.44
N SER A 84 4.57 8.82 -7.84
CA SER A 84 3.97 9.98 -8.49
C SER A 84 3.53 9.65 -9.92
N ALA A 85 2.55 10.38 -10.44
CA ALA A 85 2.15 10.27 -11.85
C ALA A 85 3.27 10.68 -12.82
N ALA A 86 4.12 11.63 -12.43
CA ALA A 86 5.28 12.07 -13.19
C ALA A 86 6.42 11.03 -13.25
N ASN A 87 6.37 9.99 -12.41
CA ASN A 87 7.25 8.81 -12.47
C ASN A 87 8.75 9.11 -12.24
N ASP A 88 9.10 10.30 -11.76
CA ASP A 88 10.44 10.87 -11.70
C ASP A 88 11.01 10.96 -10.25
N TYR A 89 10.14 11.05 -9.25
CA TYR A 89 10.52 11.20 -7.85
C TYR A 89 9.41 10.73 -6.88
N PRO A 90 9.76 10.13 -5.72
CA PRO A 90 11.08 9.70 -5.26
C PRO A 90 11.53 8.38 -5.90
N THR A 91 12.86 8.22 -6.04
CA THR A 91 13.52 6.98 -6.49
C THR A 91 14.50 6.51 -5.42
N PRO A 92 14.32 5.31 -4.82
CA PRO A 92 13.25 4.34 -5.10
C PRO A 92 11.86 4.83 -4.62
N PRO A 93 10.76 4.33 -5.21
CA PRO A 93 9.41 4.69 -4.78
C PRO A 93 9.20 4.38 -3.29
N PRO A 94 8.61 5.27 -2.48
CA PRO A 94 8.49 5.08 -1.04
C PRO A 94 7.33 4.15 -0.66
N GLY A 95 7.45 3.50 0.51
CA GLY A 95 6.30 2.93 1.21
C GLY A 95 5.62 3.99 2.07
N LYS A 96 4.29 4.10 2.02
CA LYS A 96 3.51 5.06 2.81
C LYS A 96 2.43 4.36 3.62
N ASN A 97 2.16 4.90 4.81
CA ASN A 97 0.92 4.59 5.52
C ASN A 97 -0.21 5.26 4.75
N VAL A 98 -1.16 4.46 4.26
CA VAL A 98 -2.28 4.95 3.46
C VAL A 98 -3.56 4.58 4.21
N PRO A 99 -4.16 5.51 4.96
CA PRO A 99 -5.43 5.25 5.64
C PRO A 99 -6.58 5.11 4.63
N ALA A 100 -7.68 4.48 5.04
CA ALA A 100 -8.87 4.33 4.20
C ALA A 100 -9.45 5.69 3.73
N SER A 101 -9.25 6.76 4.51
CA SER A 101 -9.63 8.14 4.13
C SER A 101 -8.89 8.69 2.90
N CYS A 102 -7.85 8.00 2.42
CA CYS A 102 -7.15 8.32 1.17
C CYS A 102 -7.80 7.67 -0.06
N ILE A 103 -8.82 6.83 0.12
CA ILE A 103 -9.63 6.26 -0.96
C ILE A 103 -10.63 7.32 -1.41
N GLN A 104 -10.72 7.56 -2.71
CA GLN A 104 -11.66 8.51 -3.29
C GLN A 104 -13.11 8.00 -3.09
N PRO A 105 -14.01 8.79 -2.47
CA PRO A 105 -15.41 8.42 -2.34
C PRO A 105 -16.10 8.24 -3.70
N GLY A 106 -16.95 7.22 -3.81
CA GLY A 106 -17.65 6.82 -5.02
C GLY A 106 -16.76 6.16 -6.09
N SER A 107 -15.48 5.90 -5.80
CA SER A 107 -14.57 5.29 -6.76
C SER A 107 -14.85 3.79 -6.98
N PRO A 108 -14.44 3.23 -8.13
CA PRO A 108 -14.50 1.79 -8.36
C PRO A 108 -13.78 0.98 -7.27
N PHE A 109 -12.61 1.43 -6.80
CA PHE A 109 -11.91 0.77 -5.72
C PHE A 109 -12.68 0.82 -4.39
N GLU A 110 -13.29 1.96 -4.03
CA GLU A 110 -14.14 2.04 -2.83
C GLU A 110 -15.29 1.03 -2.90
N ALA A 111 -15.94 0.92 -4.06
CA ALA A 111 -17.00 -0.07 -4.27
C ALA A 111 -16.51 -1.52 -4.11
N LEU A 112 -15.26 -1.82 -4.47
CA LEU A 112 -14.66 -3.13 -4.19
C LEU A 112 -14.46 -3.35 -2.68
N VAL A 113 -13.98 -2.33 -1.95
CA VAL A 113 -13.80 -2.40 -0.50
C VAL A 113 -15.15 -2.65 0.20
N GLN A 114 -16.20 -1.91 -0.17
CA GLN A 114 -17.53 -2.04 0.41
C GLN A 114 -18.21 -3.39 0.12
N LYS A 115 -17.86 -4.04 -0.99
CA LYS A 115 -18.39 -5.36 -1.36
C LYS A 115 -17.72 -6.53 -0.63
N VAL A 116 -16.64 -6.29 0.10
CA VAL A 116 -15.96 -7.35 0.84
C VAL A 116 -16.84 -7.80 1.99
N ASP A 117 -17.24 -9.07 1.96
CA ASP A 117 -17.83 -9.72 3.13
C ASP A 117 -16.76 -9.91 4.20
N THR A 118 -16.91 -9.19 5.32
CA THR A 118 -16.00 -9.22 6.47
C THR A 118 -16.33 -10.35 7.45
N THR A 119 -17.50 -10.99 7.33
CA THR A 119 -17.91 -12.13 8.18
C THR A 119 -17.20 -13.42 7.79
N GLN A 120 -16.80 -13.55 6.53
CA GLN A 120 -16.02 -14.69 6.05
C GLN A 120 -14.55 -14.58 6.49
N PRO A 121 -13.79 -15.69 6.51
CA PRO A 121 -12.35 -15.63 6.67
C PRO A 121 -11.65 -14.84 5.56
N VAL A 122 -10.46 -14.34 5.86
CA VAL A 122 -9.56 -13.78 4.84
C VAL A 122 -9.22 -14.87 3.80
N ASP A 123 -9.17 -14.49 2.52
CA ASP A 123 -8.82 -15.40 1.42
C ASP A 123 -7.47 -16.08 1.67
N ASN A 124 -7.34 -17.36 1.31
CA ASN A 124 -6.12 -18.13 1.50
C ASN A 124 -4.92 -17.52 0.76
N ALA A 125 -5.12 -16.98 -0.45
CA ALA A 125 -4.02 -16.34 -1.16
C ALA A 125 -3.58 -15.02 -0.48
N LEU A 126 -4.51 -14.27 0.12
CA LEU A 126 -4.18 -13.12 0.97
C LEU A 126 -3.47 -13.57 2.26
N LYS A 127 -3.92 -14.63 2.95
CA LYS A 127 -3.22 -15.19 4.11
C LYS A 127 -1.76 -15.53 3.79
N LEU A 128 -1.50 -16.18 2.66
CA LEU A 128 -0.14 -16.48 2.21
C LEU A 128 0.69 -15.22 1.90
N ALA A 129 0.07 -14.16 1.39
CA ALA A 129 0.75 -12.88 1.22
C ALA A 129 1.07 -12.22 2.58
N LEU A 130 0.15 -12.27 3.54
CA LEU A 130 0.33 -11.69 4.88
C LEU A 130 1.34 -12.48 5.72
N ALA A 131 1.44 -13.80 5.56
CA ALA A 131 2.49 -14.62 6.16
C ALA A 131 3.91 -14.18 5.74
N ARG A 132 4.09 -13.71 4.49
CA ARG A 132 5.38 -13.11 4.03
C ARG A 132 5.72 -11.81 4.77
N LEU A 133 4.72 -11.15 5.35
CA LEU A 133 4.87 -10.00 6.22
C LEU A 133 4.99 -10.40 7.71
N GLU A 134 5.12 -11.69 8.04
CA GLU A 134 5.11 -12.21 9.41
C GLU A 134 3.82 -11.84 10.17
N ILE A 135 2.67 -11.98 9.50
CA ILE A 135 1.32 -11.82 10.07
C ILE A 135 0.56 -13.14 9.87
N ASP A 136 0.09 -13.70 10.98
CA ASP A 136 -0.66 -14.96 11.02
C ASP A 136 -2.13 -14.70 11.35
N PHE A 137 -3.05 -15.46 10.73
CA PHE A 137 -4.52 -15.38 10.86
C PHE A 137 -5.13 -16.70 11.28
#